data_AF-A0A7Y4XZ57-F1
#
_entry.id   AF-A0A7Y4XZ57-F1
#
_cell.length_a   1.000
_cell.length_b   1.000
_cell.length_c   1.000
_cell.angle_alpha   90.00
_cell.angle_beta   90.00
_cell.angle_gamma   90.00
#
_symmetry.space_group_name_H-M   'P 1'
#
loop_
_entity.id
_entity.type
_entity.pdbx_description
1 polymer ?
#
loop_
_entity_poly.entity_id
_entity_poly.type
_entity_poly.pdbx_seq_one_letter_code
_entity_poly.pdbx_strand_id
1 'polypeptide(L)'
;MKAKGFIRPIMASIFLIILVTACLSPSPQQDNIQKMSLSQTTPPLKYVKSEKFLKTTMAWCENHRGEYTPHKNILPEDMVDCLLPGTRGEKRQLLGNAYDYLYRNSIEKSGYGLYSYVLLPTHSSRGERFLEALFKTTSFVDLIKINVGNLNLIYLPTKANKLSALIPSIADGSAPPVDLFAKQFYDYALAQGLLAQICTSPTIEIKAVCESDLSRGPYLFTYTQPASSLAPASPPYLFVDLSSVHEAAFGELISAYKEQVKRSDFSDLIRINNFKERLLSIMLTAADTINPITDAIKNAIHMVKGDSAVK
;
A
#
# COMPACT_ATOMS: atom_id res chain seq x y z
N MET A 1 19.76 -43.77 54.22
CA MET A 1 18.76 -42.96 54.97
C MET A 1 18.06 -42.08 53.93
N LYS A 2 16.94 -42.50 53.32
CA LYS A 2 15.52 -42.26 53.70
C LYS A 2 15.18 -40.78 53.99
N ALA A 3 14.48 -40.13 53.04
CA ALA A 3 13.26 -39.30 53.17
C ALA A 3 12.96 -38.68 51.78
N LYS A 4 11.93 -39.07 51.00
CA LYS A 4 10.48 -38.72 51.13
C LYS A 4 10.30 -37.25 51.51
N GLY A 5 9.68 -36.35 50.77
CA GLY A 5 8.66 -36.41 49.72
C GLY A 5 7.68 -35.24 50.01
N PHE A 6 7.14 -34.56 49.00
CA PHE A 6 5.94 -33.74 49.20
C PHE A 6 5.13 -33.65 47.90
N ILE A 7 3.95 -34.28 47.96
CA ILE A 7 2.85 -34.23 46.99
C ILE A 7 1.81 -33.30 47.59
N ARG A 8 1.22 -32.38 46.83
CA ARG A 8 -0.13 -31.83 47.09
C ARG A 8 -0.82 -31.32 45.80
N PRO A 9 -2.16 -31.24 45.78
CA PRO A 9 -2.97 -31.73 44.67
C PRO A 9 -3.82 -30.67 43.95
N ILE A 10 -4.33 -31.11 42.79
CA ILE A 10 -5.60 -30.86 42.09
C ILE A 10 -6.61 -29.92 42.80
N MET A 11 -7.08 -28.91 42.06
CA MET A 11 -8.41 -28.31 42.22
C MET A 11 -9.07 -28.24 40.84
N ALA A 12 -10.07 -29.10 40.65
CA ALA A 12 -11.06 -29.01 39.60
C ALA A 12 -12.07 -27.91 39.94
N SER A 13 -12.48 -27.12 38.95
CA SER A 13 -13.71 -26.32 39.08
C SER A 13 -14.52 -26.46 37.80
N ILE A 14 -15.58 -27.23 37.99
CA ILE A 14 -16.74 -27.41 37.12
C ILE A 14 -17.60 -26.15 37.28
N PHE A 15 -17.97 -25.50 36.18
CA PHE A 15 -19.16 -24.66 36.11
C PHE A 15 -19.95 -24.99 34.85
N LEU A 16 -21.26 -24.91 35.02
CA LEU A 16 -22.30 -25.73 34.41
C LEU A 16 -23.45 -24.77 34.03
N ILE A 17 -24.18 -25.10 32.95
CA ILE A 17 -25.51 -24.58 32.51
C ILE A 17 -25.45 -23.12 31.97
N ILE A 18 -26.07 -22.71 30.85
CA ILE A 18 -27.50 -22.78 30.51
C ILE A 18 -27.77 -22.72 29.00
N LEU A 19 -28.63 -23.65 28.56
CA LEU A 19 -29.42 -23.66 27.31
C LEU A 19 -30.51 -22.59 27.34
N VAL A 20 -30.69 -21.84 26.24
CA VAL A 20 -31.98 -21.23 25.90
C VAL A 20 -32.31 -21.52 24.43
N THR A 21 -33.36 -22.31 24.26
CA THR A 21 -34.14 -22.58 23.05
C THR A 21 -35.25 -21.55 22.87
N ALA A 22 -35.84 -21.52 21.66
CA ALA A 22 -37.11 -20.90 21.20
C ALA A 22 -36.89 -19.70 20.24
N CYS A 23 -37.66 -19.46 19.17
CA CYS A 23 -38.79 -20.12 18.50
C CYS A 23 -39.08 -19.37 17.16
N LEU A 24 -39.42 -20.13 16.10
CA LEU A 24 -40.54 -19.95 15.15
C LEU A 24 -40.80 -18.60 14.40
N SER A 25 -40.67 -18.67 13.06
CA SER A 25 -41.67 -18.35 11.98
C SER A 25 -42.28 -16.93 11.85
N PRO A 26 -43.03 -16.57 10.77
CA PRO A 26 -43.05 -16.97 9.35
C PRO A 26 -42.96 -15.76 8.35
N SER A 27 -43.11 -16.04 7.05
CA SER A 27 -43.10 -15.15 5.87
C SER A 27 -44.07 -13.96 5.87
N PRO A 28 -43.87 -13.04 4.92
CA PRO A 28 -44.99 -12.58 4.09
C PRO A 28 -44.75 -12.78 2.57
N GLN A 29 -45.83 -13.15 1.90
CA GLN A 29 -46.04 -13.07 0.45
C GLN A 29 -45.87 -11.63 -0.04
N GLN A 30 -45.35 -11.46 -1.26
CA GLN A 30 -45.73 -10.32 -2.08
C GLN A 30 -45.77 -10.72 -3.57
N ASP A 31 -47.00 -10.75 -4.07
CA ASP A 31 -47.37 -10.86 -5.47
C ASP A 31 -47.01 -9.60 -6.27
N ASN A 32 -46.87 -9.81 -7.58
CA ASN A 32 -47.06 -8.84 -8.67
C ASN A 32 -46.10 -7.65 -8.75
N ILE A 33 -45.06 -7.76 -9.60
CA ILE A 33 -44.65 -6.65 -10.49
C ILE A 33 -44.35 -7.16 -11.91
N GLN A 34 -45.20 -6.70 -12.83
CA GLN A 34 -45.03 -6.42 -14.25
C GLN A 34 -43.82 -7.01 -15.01
N LYS A 35 -44.16 -7.82 -16.03
CA LYS A 35 -43.39 -7.95 -17.26
C LYS A 35 -43.22 -6.57 -17.92
N MET A 36 -42.05 -5.96 -17.76
CA MET A 36 -41.54 -4.95 -18.68
C MET A 36 -40.58 -5.63 -19.66
N SER A 37 -41.04 -5.77 -20.89
CA SER A 37 -40.19 -6.02 -22.06
C SER A 37 -39.35 -4.77 -22.30
N LEU A 38 -38.05 -4.82 -21.98
CA LEU A 38 -37.07 -3.85 -22.44
C LEU A 38 -36.09 -4.57 -23.35
N SER A 39 -36.28 -4.38 -24.65
CA SER A 39 -35.30 -4.71 -25.68
C SER A 39 -34.06 -3.83 -25.45
N GLN A 40 -33.07 -4.35 -24.74
CA GLN A 40 -31.73 -3.76 -24.67
C GLN A 40 -30.82 -4.53 -25.62
N THR A 41 -30.57 -3.91 -26.76
CA THR A 41 -29.43 -4.20 -27.62
C THR A 41 -28.17 -3.91 -26.81
N THR A 42 -27.56 -4.95 -26.23
CA THR A 42 -26.27 -4.83 -25.56
C THR A 42 -25.22 -4.42 -26.59
N PRO A 43 -24.60 -3.23 -26.50
CA PRO A 43 -23.42 -2.95 -27.31
C PRO A 43 -22.32 -3.93 -26.90
N PRO A 44 -21.49 -4.42 -27.84
CA PRO A 44 -20.45 -5.39 -27.51
C PRO A 44 -19.55 -4.82 -26.41
N LEU A 45 -19.28 -5.64 -25.40
CA LEU A 45 -18.31 -5.39 -24.34
C LEU A 45 -17.01 -4.88 -24.97
N LYS A 46 -16.79 -3.57 -24.91
CA LYS A 46 -15.47 -2.99 -25.17
C LYS A 46 -14.59 -3.42 -24.01
N TYR A 47 -13.78 -4.44 -24.27
CA TYR A 47 -12.62 -4.77 -23.46
C TYR A 47 -11.81 -3.49 -23.25
N VAL A 48 -11.86 -2.94 -22.04
CA VAL A 48 -10.95 -1.88 -21.61
C VAL A 48 -9.61 -2.56 -21.39
N LYS A 49 -8.82 -2.56 -22.47
CA LYS A 49 -7.47 -3.10 -22.56
C LYS A 49 -6.62 -2.43 -21.48
N SER A 50 -6.07 -3.21 -20.54
CA SER A 50 -5.11 -2.70 -19.58
C SER A 50 -3.85 -2.27 -20.32
N GLU A 51 -3.73 -0.97 -20.57
CA GLU A 51 -2.60 -0.36 -21.26
C GLU A 51 -1.35 -0.47 -20.39
N LYS A 52 -0.40 -1.33 -20.79
CA LYS A 52 1.05 -1.07 -20.66
C LYS A 52 1.91 -2.17 -21.29
N PHE A 53 1.40 -3.39 -21.44
CA PHE A 53 2.05 -4.43 -22.24
C PHE A 53 1.03 -5.05 -23.17
N LEU A 54 1.38 -5.15 -24.45
CA LEU A 54 0.59 -5.86 -25.42
C LEU A 54 1.23 -7.23 -25.63
N LYS A 55 0.53 -8.31 -25.25
CA LYS A 55 0.90 -9.65 -25.67
C LYS A 55 0.73 -9.74 -27.18
N THR A 56 1.85 -9.87 -27.89
CA THR A 56 1.89 -9.87 -29.36
C THR A 56 3.12 -10.63 -29.82
N THR A 57 3.26 -10.89 -31.12
CA THR A 57 4.47 -11.54 -31.64
C THR A 57 5.64 -10.58 -31.67
N MET A 58 6.86 -11.11 -31.63
CA MET A 58 8.10 -10.34 -31.75
C MET A 58 8.09 -9.48 -33.02
N ALA A 59 7.78 -10.08 -34.17
CA ALA A 59 7.72 -9.40 -35.46
C ALA A 59 6.69 -8.25 -35.47
N TRP A 60 5.55 -8.42 -34.79
CA TRP A 60 4.57 -7.34 -34.66
C TRP A 60 5.10 -6.22 -33.77
N CYS A 61 5.76 -6.55 -32.64
CA CYS A 61 6.34 -5.57 -31.74
C CYS A 61 7.41 -4.72 -32.43
N GLU A 62 8.33 -5.36 -33.15
CA GLU A 62 9.40 -4.71 -33.91
C GLU A 62 8.85 -3.82 -35.02
N ASN A 63 7.85 -4.30 -35.78
CA ASN A 63 7.19 -3.50 -36.83
C ASN A 63 6.49 -2.26 -36.28
N HIS A 64 6.11 -2.26 -35.00
CA HIS A 64 5.52 -1.11 -34.31
C HIS A 64 6.52 -0.38 -33.41
N ARG A 65 7.83 -0.61 -33.63
CA ARG A 65 8.95 0.04 -32.93
C ARG A 65 8.95 -0.16 -31.40
N GLY A 66 8.29 -1.21 -30.91
CA GLY A 66 8.22 -1.52 -29.48
C GLY A 66 9.49 -2.16 -28.93
N GLU A 67 9.74 -1.97 -27.64
CA GLU A 67 10.71 -2.75 -26.89
C GLU A 67 10.01 -3.97 -26.30
N TYR A 68 10.66 -5.14 -26.33
CA TYR A 68 10.14 -6.35 -25.71
C TYR A 68 11.26 -7.04 -24.93
N THR A 69 10.90 -7.77 -23.89
CA THR A 69 11.86 -8.54 -23.09
C THR A 69 11.88 -9.98 -23.59
N PRO A 70 12.96 -10.44 -24.26
CA PRO A 70 13.02 -11.82 -24.73
C PRO A 70 13.19 -12.79 -23.56
N HIS A 71 12.54 -13.95 -23.64
CA HIS A 71 12.82 -15.10 -22.78
C HIS A 71 13.91 -15.98 -23.42
N LYS A 72 14.61 -16.80 -22.62
CA LYS A 72 15.63 -17.72 -23.16
C LYS A 72 14.99 -18.68 -24.16
N ASN A 73 15.57 -18.77 -25.37
CA ASN A 73 15.14 -19.64 -26.48
C ASN A 73 13.80 -19.26 -27.15
N ILE A 74 13.59 -17.98 -27.44
CA ILE A 74 12.37 -17.51 -28.12
C ILE A 74 12.30 -18.01 -29.57
N LEU A 75 11.13 -18.52 -29.99
CA LEU A 75 10.80 -18.81 -31.38
C LEU A 75 10.09 -17.61 -32.03
N PRO A 76 10.20 -17.41 -33.36
CA PRO A 76 9.64 -16.24 -34.05
C PRO A 76 8.14 -15.99 -33.84
N GLU A 77 7.38 -17.06 -33.61
CA GLU A 77 5.94 -17.07 -33.36
C GLU A 77 5.54 -16.86 -31.90
N ASP A 78 6.50 -16.85 -30.96
CA ASP A 78 6.21 -16.70 -29.55
C ASP A 78 5.65 -15.31 -29.22
N MET A 79 4.70 -15.28 -28.28
CA MET A 79 4.16 -14.04 -27.76
C MET A 79 5.12 -13.40 -26.77
N VAL A 80 5.46 -12.14 -27.01
CA VAL A 80 6.23 -11.28 -26.13
C VAL A 80 5.35 -10.23 -25.48
N ASP A 81 5.77 -9.77 -24.31
CA ASP A 81 5.21 -8.58 -23.69
C ASP A 81 5.82 -7.36 -24.39
N CYS A 82 5.10 -6.79 -25.35
CA CYS A 82 5.56 -5.66 -26.15
C CYS A 82 5.19 -4.31 -25.52
N LEU A 83 6.20 -3.45 -25.37
CA LEU A 83 6.10 -2.07 -24.94
C LEU A 83 6.23 -1.14 -26.15
N LEU A 84 5.12 -0.61 -26.66
CA LEU A 84 5.13 0.30 -27.80
C LEU A 84 5.83 1.64 -27.48
N PRO A 85 6.52 2.27 -28.44
CA PRO A 85 7.19 3.55 -28.25
C PRO A 85 6.13 4.64 -28.21
N GLY A 86 5.70 4.96 -26.98
CA GLY A 86 4.68 5.98 -26.76
C GLY A 86 4.43 6.35 -25.30
N THR A 87 5.16 5.83 -24.30
CA THR A 87 4.90 6.21 -22.89
C THR A 87 6.14 6.25 -21.98
N ARG A 88 7.33 6.55 -22.50
CA ARG A 88 8.38 7.17 -21.67
C ARG A 88 8.28 8.68 -21.84
N GLY A 89 7.91 9.39 -20.77
CA GLY A 89 8.34 10.78 -20.59
C GLY A 89 7.30 11.90 -20.68
N GLU A 90 6.00 11.64 -20.85
CA GLU A 90 5.05 12.67 -20.40
C GLU A 90 4.92 12.56 -18.89
N LYS A 91 5.32 13.63 -18.20
CA LYS A 91 5.16 13.82 -16.76
C LYS A 91 3.68 13.68 -16.42
N ARG A 92 3.22 12.47 -16.12
CA ARG A 92 1.84 12.22 -15.71
C ARG A 92 1.66 12.82 -14.33
N GLN A 93 0.92 13.92 -14.28
CA GLN A 93 0.56 14.53 -13.02
C GLN A 93 -0.35 13.57 -12.26
N LEU A 94 0.06 13.21 -11.05
CA LEU A 94 -0.80 12.48 -10.14
C LEU A 94 -1.88 13.43 -9.62
N LEU A 95 -3.14 13.03 -9.73
CA LEU A 95 -4.30 13.85 -9.42
C LEU A 95 -4.96 13.44 -8.10
N GLY A 96 -4.76 12.19 -7.66
CA GLY A 96 -5.40 11.65 -6.46
C GLY A 96 -4.58 10.61 -5.74
N ASN A 97 -4.99 10.33 -4.51
CA ASN A 97 -4.48 9.23 -3.70
C ASN A 97 -5.66 8.36 -3.28
N ALA A 98 -5.49 7.05 -3.32
CA ALA A 98 -6.46 6.07 -2.84
C ALA A 98 -5.70 5.05 -2.00
N TYR A 99 -6.39 4.28 -1.16
CA TYR A 99 -5.79 3.10 -0.56
C TYR A 99 -6.49 1.81 -0.98
N ASP A 100 -5.74 0.71 -0.99
CA ASP A 100 -6.24 -0.64 -1.28
C ASP A 100 -5.54 -1.65 -0.35
N TYR A 101 -6.04 -2.87 -0.31
CA TYR A 101 -5.60 -3.90 0.62
C TYR A 101 -4.69 -4.91 -0.07
N LEU A 102 -3.46 -5.03 0.42
CA LEU A 102 -2.46 -5.95 -0.09
C LEU A 102 -2.46 -7.23 0.75
N TYR A 103 -3.04 -8.31 0.25
CA TYR A 103 -3.14 -9.57 0.97
C TYR A 103 -2.21 -10.70 0.52
N ARG A 104 -1.38 -10.47 -0.50
CA ARG A 104 -0.29 -11.35 -0.88
C ARG A 104 0.75 -10.67 -1.77
N ASN A 105 1.88 -11.33 -1.95
CA ASN A 105 2.79 -11.22 -3.10
C ASN A 105 2.04 -10.99 -4.43
N SER A 106 2.36 -9.93 -5.19
CA SER A 106 2.07 -9.88 -6.64
C SER A 106 0.59 -9.80 -7.02
N ILE A 107 -0.25 -9.24 -6.15
CA ILE A 107 -1.65 -8.90 -6.48
C ILE A 107 -1.89 -7.42 -6.63
N GLU A 108 -0.83 -6.61 -6.56
CA GLU A 108 -0.94 -5.20 -6.85
C GLU A 108 -1.55 -5.05 -8.24
N LYS A 109 -2.68 -4.35 -8.30
CA LYS A 109 -3.34 -4.02 -9.56
C LYS A 109 -2.37 -3.15 -10.35
N SER A 110 -2.09 -3.52 -11.60
CA SER A 110 -1.22 -2.74 -12.47
C SER A 110 -1.95 -1.49 -13.02
N GLY A 111 -1.20 -0.60 -13.66
CA GLY A 111 -1.75 0.57 -14.36
C GLY A 111 -1.67 1.88 -13.58
N TYR A 112 -1.55 1.85 -12.25
CA TYR A 112 -1.43 3.05 -11.41
C TYR A 112 -0.18 3.88 -11.72
N GLY A 113 -0.24 5.16 -11.38
CA GLY A 113 0.87 6.09 -11.55
C GLY A 113 1.97 5.87 -10.50
N LEU A 114 1.58 5.69 -9.24
CA LEU A 114 2.48 5.31 -8.15
C LEU A 114 1.85 4.22 -7.26
N TYR A 115 2.74 3.48 -6.61
CA TYR A 115 2.45 2.41 -5.68
C TYR A 115 3.13 2.76 -4.37
N SER A 116 2.34 3.00 -3.34
CA SER A 116 2.81 3.35 -2.01
C SER A 116 2.45 2.24 -1.04
N TYR A 117 3.28 2.01 -0.03
CA TYR A 117 3.10 0.92 0.92
C TYR A 117 3.25 1.49 2.32
N VAL A 118 2.23 1.27 3.15
CA VAL A 118 2.28 1.57 4.58
C VAL A 118 2.84 0.34 5.27
N LEU A 119 4.04 0.46 5.82
CA LEU A 119 4.77 -0.67 6.40
C LEU A 119 4.85 -0.48 7.91
N LEU A 120 4.02 -1.23 8.63
CA LEU A 120 4.03 -1.33 10.08
C LEU A 120 4.76 -2.63 10.43
N PRO A 121 5.97 -2.57 11.00
CA PRO A 121 6.76 -3.76 11.31
C PRO A 121 6.13 -4.58 12.45
N THR A 122 5.46 -3.93 13.40
CA THR A 122 4.84 -4.54 14.58
C THR A 122 3.57 -3.78 14.97
N HIS A 123 2.69 -4.43 15.72
CA HIS A 123 1.52 -3.77 16.30
C HIS A 123 1.96 -2.81 17.41
N SER A 124 1.52 -1.56 17.34
CA SER A 124 1.81 -0.53 18.33
C SER A 124 0.75 0.57 18.31
N SER A 125 0.61 1.30 19.43
CA SER A 125 -0.25 2.50 19.50
C SER A 125 0.13 3.54 18.46
N ARG A 126 1.43 3.66 18.19
CA ARG A 126 2.01 4.53 17.16
C ARG A 126 1.51 4.18 15.76
N GLY A 127 1.53 2.90 15.41
CA GLY A 127 0.99 2.40 14.15
C GLY A 127 -0.51 2.67 14.02
N GLU A 128 -1.27 2.51 15.11
CA GLU A 128 -2.70 2.86 15.15
C GLU A 128 -2.90 4.37 14.90
N ARG A 129 -2.16 5.26 15.58
CA ARG A 129 -2.25 6.72 15.33
C ARG A 129 -1.91 7.10 13.91
N PHE A 130 -0.93 6.42 13.30
CA PHE A 130 -0.59 6.63 11.91
C PHE A 130 -1.74 6.22 10.97
N LEU A 131 -2.34 5.06 11.17
CA LEU A 131 -3.49 4.60 10.40
C LEU A 131 -4.71 5.50 10.58
N GLU A 132 -4.95 5.99 11.80
CA GLU A 132 -6.00 6.97 12.09
C GLU A 132 -5.80 8.25 11.27
N ALA A 133 -4.59 8.78 11.25
CA ALA A 133 -4.24 9.95 10.45
C ALA A 133 -4.36 9.68 8.94
N LEU A 134 -3.96 8.49 8.48
CA LEU A 134 -4.08 8.09 7.08
C LEU A 134 -5.53 8.03 6.62
N PHE A 135 -6.38 7.35 7.37
CA PHE A 135 -7.80 7.19 7.05
C PHE A 135 -8.56 8.52 7.11
N LYS A 136 -8.30 9.37 8.11
CA LYS A 136 -8.94 10.69 8.19
C LYS A 136 -8.59 11.61 7.02
N THR A 137 -7.37 11.49 6.50
CA THR A 137 -6.89 12.41 5.46
C THR A 137 -7.06 11.86 4.04
N THR A 138 -7.40 10.59 3.87
CA THR A 138 -7.51 9.93 2.55
C THR A 138 -8.96 9.54 2.29
N SER A 139 -9.63 10.34 1.45
CA SER A 139 -11.05 10.12 1.07
C SER A 139 -11.16 9.33 -0.23
N PHE A 140 -12.16 8.45 -0.31
CA PHE A 140 -12.53 7.72 -1.53
C PHE A 140 -13.46 8.51 -2.47
N VAL A 141 -14.06 9.61 -2.00
CA VAL A 141 -15.31 10.15 -2.56
C VAL A 141 -15.16 10.76 -3.96
N ASP A 142 -13.95 11.10 -4.41
CA ASP A 142 -13.74 11.83 -5.69
C ASP A 142 -12.92 11.08 -6.75
N LEU A 143 -12.70 9.77 -6.57
CA LEU A 143 -11.80 9.01 -7.45
C LEU A 143 -12.43 8.58 -8.78
N ILE A 144 -13.77 8.60 -8.88
CA ILE A 144 -14.52 8.09 -10.05
C ILE A 144 -14.15 8.82 -11.35
N LYS A 145 -13.69 10.08 -11.26
CA LYS A 145 -13.33 10.92 -12.41
C LYS A 145 -11.85 10.87 -12.77
N ILE A 146 -11.03 10.16 -11.98
CA ILE A 146 -9.57 10.15 -12.16
C ILE A 146 -9.16 8.85 -12.85
N ASN A 147 -8.40 8.95 -13.93
CA ASN A 147 -7.80 7.78 -14.57
C ASN A 147 -6.85 7.07 -13.58
N VAL A 148 -6.89 5.75 -13.52
CA VAL A 148 -6.05 4.94 -12.60
C VAL A 148 -4.56 5.28 -12.74
N GLY A 149 -4.08 5.59 -13.94
CA GLY A 149 -2.70 6.00 -14.20
C GLY A 149 -2.30 7.35 -13.61
N ASN A 150 -3.26 8.14 -13.11
CA ASN A 150 -3.07 9.40 -12.41
C ASN A 150 -3.32 9.26 -10.89
N LEU A 151 -3.44 8.04 -10.38
CA LEU A 151 -3.59 7.77 -8.95
C LEU A 151 -2.30 7.23 -8.34
N ASN A 152 -2.00 7.71 -7.14
CA ASN A 152 -1.12 7.00 -6.21
C ASN A 152 -1.96 6.04 -5.38
N LEU A 153 -1.67 4.74 -5.48
CA LEU A 153 -2.37 3.72 -4.71
C LEU A 153 -1.55 3.33 -3.49
N ILE A 154 -2.10 3.58 -2.30
CA ILE A 154 -1.51 3.29 -1.00
C ILE A 154 -1.98 1.93 -0.52
N TYR A 155 -1.11 0.93 -0.63
CA TYR A 155 -1.36 -0.43 -0.17
C TYR A 155 -1.20 -0.57 1.34
N LEU A 156 -2.17 -1.26 1.93
CA LEU A 156 -2.19 -1.66 3.33
C LEU A 156 -2.06 -3.20 3.42
N PRO A 157 -0.93 -3.73 3.91
CA PRO A 157 -0.78 -5.16 4.19
C PRO A 157 -1.93 -5.70 5.03
N THR A 158 -2.63 -6.73 4.53
CA THR A 158 -3.88 -7.23 5.09
C THR A 158 -3.91 -8.76 5.05
N LYS A 159 -4.32 -9.42 6.13
CA LYS A 159 -4.33 -10.88 6.22
C LYS A 159 -5.34 -11.46 5.22
N ALA A 160 -4.87 -12.35 4.34
CA ALA A 160 -5.70 -12.96 3.29
C ALA A 160 -6.97 -13.64 3.82
N ASN A 161 -6.87 -14.34 4.94
CA ASN A 161 -8.01 -15.03 5.56
C ASN A 161 -9.02 -14.11 6.27
N LYS A 162 -8.77 -12.79 6.27
CA LYS A 162 -9.65 -11.78 6.89
C LYS A 162 -10.34 -10.88 5.88
N LEU A 163 -10.01 -10.97 4.59
CA LEU A 163 -10.55 -10.08 3.57
C LEU A 163 -12.08 -10.14 3.46
N SER A 164 -12.68 -11.34 3.54
CA SER A 164 -14.14 -11.51 3.49
C SER A 164 -14.87 -10.85 4.66
N ALA A 165 -14.24 -10.76 5.83
CA ALA A 165 -14.79 -10.07 6.99
C ALA A 165 -14.56 -8.54 6.93
N LEU A 166 -13.53 -8.10 6.19
CA LEU A 166 -13.22 -6.68 6.01
C LEU A 166 -14.18 -6.03 5.02
N ILE A 167 -14.45 -6.69 3.88
CA ILE A 167 -15.25 -6.13 2.77
C ILE A 167 -16.58 -5.50 3.23
N PRO A 168 -17.41 -6.15 4.07
CA PRO A 168 -18.67 -5.55 4.51
C PRO A 168 -18.46 -4.25 5.32
N SER A 169 -17.35 -4.14 6.05
CA SER A 169 -17.05 -2.99 6.91
C SER A 169 -16.57 -1.75 6.14
N ILE A 170 -16.32 -1.90 4.83
CA ILE A 170 -15.78 -0.84 3.96
C ILE A 170 -16.62 -0.66 2.68
N ALA A 171 -17.76 -1.36 2.58
CA ALA A 171 -18.57 -1.42 1.37
C ALA A 171 -19.21 -0.08 1.00
N ASP A 172 -19.41 0.79 1.98
CA ASP A 172 -19.90 2.16 1.85
C ASP A 172 -18.80 3.17 1.54
N GLY A 173 -17.55 2.71 1.38
CA GLY A 173 -16.37 3.57 1.23
C GLY A 173 -15.85 4.14 2.55
N SER A 174 -16.38 3.70 3.70
CA SER A 174 -15.85 4.08 5.00
C SER A 174 -14.53 3.38 5.29
N ALA A 175 -13.68 4.04 6.08
CA ALA A 175 -12.52 3.39 6.66
C ALA A 175 -12.93 2.47 7.82
N PRO A 176 -12.29 1.30 7.98
CA PRO A 176 -12.57 0.43 9.12
C PRO A 176 -12.12 1.10 10.43
N PRO A 177 -12.69 0.72 11.59
CA PRO A 177 -12.16 1.13 12.89
C PRO A 177 -10.67 0.77 13.00
N VAL A 178 -9.85 1.74 13.38
CA VAL A 178 -8.38 1.65 13.30
C VAL A 178 -7.81 0.56 14.19
N ASP A 179 -8.30 0.47 15.43
CA ASP A 179 -7.86 -0.51 16.42
C ASP A 179 -8.20 -1.93 15.97
N LEU A 180 -9.40 -2.11 15.40
CA LEU A 180 -9.85 -3.36 14.83
C LEU A 180 -9.00 -3.74 13.61
N PHE A 181 -8.77 -2.80 12.70
CA PHE A 181 -7.94 -3.00 11.51
C PHE A 181 -6.51 -3.41 11.89
N ALA A 182 -5.86 -2.63 12.75
CA ALA A 182 -4.49 -2.89 13.19
C ALA A 182 -4.34 -4.25 13.89
N LYS A 183 -5.29 -4.64 14.76
CA LYS A 183 -5.19 -5.90 15.51
C LYS A 183 -5.56 -7.12 14.68
N GLN A 184 -6.66 -7.04 13.94
CA GLN A 184 -7.27 -8.23 13.33
C GLN A 184 -6.96 -8.37 11.85
N PHE A 185 -6.87 -7.26 11.12
CA PHE A 185 -6.82 -7.27 9.66
C PHE A 185 -5.43 -7.02 9.11
N TYR A 186 -4.63 -6.15 9.72
CA TYR A 186 -3.30 -5.81 9.21
C TYR A 186 -2.34 -7.00 9.26
N ASP A 187 -1.57 -7.19 8.19
CA ASP A 187 -0.57 -8.26 8.07
C ASP A 187 0.85 -7.73 8.30
N TYR A 188 1.29 -7.79 9.57
CA TYR A 188 2.64 -7.38 9.97
C TYR A 188 3.74 -8.22 9.34
N ALA A 189 3.50 -9.51 9.11
CA ALA A 189 4.52 -10.39 8.52
C ALA A 189 4.75 -10.01 7.05
N LEU A 190 3.68 -9.70 6.32
CA LEU A 190 3.77 -9.19 4.96
C LEU A 190 4.50 -7.83 4.91
N ALA A 191 4.17 -6.91 5.82
CA ALA A 191 4.86 -5.62 5.91
C ALA A 191 6.36 -5.77 6.20
N GLN A 192 6.73 -6.67 7.13
CA GLN A 192 8.13 -7.01 7.42
C GLN A 192 8.83 -7.64 6.21
N GLY A 193 8.16 -8.53 5.47
CA GLY A 193 8.69 -9.14 4.26
C GLY A 193 9.02 -8.11 3.18
N LEU A 194 8.15 -7.12 2.98
CA LEU A 194 8.38 -6.01 2.06
C LEU A 194 9.54 -5.11 2.52
N LEU A 195 9.63 -4.79 3.82
CA LEU A 195 10.76 -4.05 4.38
C LEU A 195 12.08 -4.81 4.19
N ALA A 196 12.10 -6.12 4.46
CA ALA A 196 13.28 -6.96 4.28
C ALA A 196 13.73 -7.00 2.81
N GLN A 197 12.78 -7.06 1.88
CA GLN A 197 13.05 -7.00 0.44
C GLN A 197 13.70 -5.67 0.02
N ILE A 198 13.20 -4.55 0.53
CA ILE A 198 13.80 -3.22 0.32
C ILE A 198 15.22 -3.16 0.91
N CYS A 199 15.43 -3.75 2.09
CA CYS A 199 16.70 -3.76 2.81
C CYS A 199 17.66 -4.90 2.43
N THR A 200 17.34 -5.73 1.42
CA THR A 200 18.22 -6.84 1.00
C THR A 200 19.49 -6.33 0.31
N SER A 201 19.38 -5.24 -0.45
CA SER A 201 20.53 -4.56 -1.06
C SER A 201 20.26 -3.06 -1.04
N PRO A 202 20.33 -2.43 0.15
CA PRO A 202 19.93 -1.05 0.33
C PRO A 202 20.91 -0.13 -0.39
N THR A 203 20.40 0.93 -1.00
CA THR A 203 21.27 1.99 -1.48
C THR A 203 21.83 2.78 -0.31
N ILE A 204 22.84 3.60 -0.58
CA ILE A 204 23.56 4.33 0.47
C ILE A 204 22.64 5.26 1.27
N GLU A 205 21.57 5.78 0.66
CA GLU A 205 20.64 6.71 1.30
C GLU A 205 19.79 6.04 2.36
N ILE A 206 19.40 4.77 2.20
CA ILE A 206 18.57 4.04 3.18
C ILE A 206 19.36 3.01 4.00
N LYS A 207 20.65 2.82 3.71
CA LYS A 207 21.51 1.84 4.39
C LYS A 207 21.47 1.97 5.91
N ALA A 208 21.61 3.20 6.42
CA ALA A 208 21.57 3.46 7.85
C ALA A 208 20.22 3.08 8.49
N VAL A 209 19.10 3.27 7.79
CA VAL A 209 17.78 2.86 8.27
C VAL A 209 17.68 1.33 8.29
N CYS A 210 18.12 0.67 7.23
CA CYS A 210 18.11 -0.79 7.11
C CYS A 210 19.05 -1.51 8.10
N GLU A 211 20.10 -0.83 8.57
CA GLU A 211 21.01 -1.33 9.62
C GLU A 211 20.52 -1.01 11.05
N SER A 212 19.46 -0.20 11.17
CA SER A 212 18.88 0.18 12.45
C SER A 212 17.76 -0.76 12.91
N ASP A 213 17.22 -0.50 14.10
CA ASP A 213 16.02 -1.20 14.59
C ASP A 213 14.78 -0.78 13.79
N LEU A 214 14.43 -1.61 12.80
CA LEU A 214 13.26 -1.42 11.96
C LEU A 214 11.93 -1.58 12.72
N SER A 215 11.90 -2.07 13.96
CA SER A 215 10.64 -2.25 14.70
C SER A 215 9.95 -0.93 15.08
N ARG A 216 10.67 0.19 15.03
CA ARG A 216 10.22 1.51 15.49
C ARG A 216 9.35 2.30 14.51
N GLY A 217 8.88 1.68 13.41
CA GLY A 217 8.10 2.32 12.36
C GLY A 217 6.94 3.20 12.85
N PRO A 218 6.27 3.93 11.94
CA PRO A 218 5.89 3.44 10.62
C PRO A 218 6.87 3.83 9.50
N TYR A 219 6.76 3.15 8.36
CA TYR A 219 7.49 3.51 7.13
C TYR A 219 6.51 3.67 5.97
N LEU A 220 6.85 4.59 5.05
CA LEU A 220 6.23 4.69 3.74
C LEU A 220 7.26 4.38 2.67
N PHE A 221 6.95 3.44 1.80
CA PHE A 221 7.73 3.17 0.61
C PHE A 221 6.89 3.49 -0.61
N THR A 222 7.42 4.25 -1.58
CA THR A 222 6.69 4.66 -2.79
C THR A 222 7.54 4.42 -4.02
N TYR A 223 6.93 3.78 -5.02
CA TYR A 223 7.60 3.41 -6.26
C TYR A 223 6.67 3.51 -7.48
N THR A 224 7.27 3.52 -8.67
CA THR A 224 6.53 3.60 -9.94
C THR A 224 5.98 2.26 -10.42
N GLN A 225 6.35 1.17 -9.74
CA GLN A 225 5.95 -0.20 -10.06
C GLN A 225 5.51 -0.96 -8.80
N PRO A 226 4.76 -2.07 -8.94
CA PRO A 226 4.46 -2.99 -7.84
C PRO A 226 5.68 -3.41 -7.01
N ALA A 227 5.51 -3.58 -5.70
CA ALA A 227 6.60 -3.98 -4.82
C ALA A 227 7.00 -5.44 -5.04
N SER A 228 6.05 -6.25 -5.49
CA SER A 228 6.30 -7.61 -5.95
C SER A 228 7.33 -7.74 -7.07
N SER A 229 7.61 -6.68 -7.83
CA SER A 229 8.67 -6.70 -8.86
C SER A 229 10.05 -6.25 -8.34
N LEU A 230 10.21 -5.98 -7.04
CA LEU A 230 11.42 -5.36 -6.48
C LEU A 230 12.43 -6.38 -5.99
N ALA A 231 13.22 -7.00 -6.86
CA ALA A 231 14.34 -7.83 -6.38
C ALA A 231 15.62 -7.56 -7.19
N PRO A 232 16.43 -6.56 -6.80
CA PRO A 232 16.18 -5.52 -5.77
C PRO A 232 15.31 -4.35 -6.29
N ALA A 233 14.85 -3.49 -5.38
CA ALA A 233 14.18 -2.25 -5.76
C ALA A 233 15.15 -1.34 -6.52
N SER A 234 14.97 -1.23 -7.83
CA SER A 234 15.77 -0.30 -8.63
C SER A 234 15.32 1.13 -8.34
N PRO A 235 16.21 2.11 -8.25
CA PRO A 235 15.79 3.50 -8.16
C PRO A 235 15.16 4.02 -9.47
N PRO A 236 14.36 5.12 -9.44
CA PRO A 236 14.11 6.00 -8.31
C PRO A 236 12.93 5.56 -7.43
N TYR A 237 13.11 5.65 -6.12
CA TYR A 237 12.05 5.41 -5.14
C TYR A 237 12.13 6.41 -3.97
N LEU A 238 10.99 6.61 -3.32
CA LEU A 238 10.87 7.41 -2.11
C LEU A 238 10.67 6.48 -0.91
N PHE A 239 11.53 6.61 0.09
CA PHE A 239 11.41 5.94 1.37
C PHE A 239 11.30 6.97 2.48
N VAL A 240 10.29 6.84 3.34
CA VAL A 240 10.06 7.73 4.47
C VAL A 240 10.08 6.90 5.76
N ASP A 241 11.12 7.11 6.56
CA ASP A 241 11.23 6.65 7.94
C ASP A 241 10.51 7.63 8.88
N LEU A 242 9.42 7.17 9.47
CA LEU A 242 8.67 7.97 10.44
C LEU A 242 8.97 7.52 11.87
N SER A 243 9.98 6.69 12.14
CA SER A 243 10.26 6.16 13.48
C SER A 243 10.54 7.23 14.53
N SER A 244 11.09 8.37 14.12
CA SER A 244 11.47 9.49 15.01
C SER A 244 10.49 10.67 14.98
N VAL A 245 9.38 10.57 14.24
CA VAL A 245 8.38 11.64 14.02
C VAL A 245 7.34 11.65 15.14
N HIS A 246 7.04 12.79 15.77
CA HIS A 246 5.99 12.79 16.80
C HIS A 246 4.60 12.43 16.22
N GLU A 247 3.81 11.62 16.93
CA GLU A 247 2.55 11.05 16.43
C GLU A 247 1.50 12.13 16.07
N ALA A 248 1.50 13.23 16.82
CA ALA A 248 0.62 14.38 16.55
C ALA A 248 0.85 15.01 15.17
N ALA A 249 2.04 14.83 14.58
CA ALA A 249 2.38 15.37 13.27
C ALA A 249 2.01 14.45 12.10
N PHE A 250 1.54 13.22 12.35
CA PHE A 250 1.25 12.25 11.28
C PHE A 250 0.21 12.77 10.29
N GLY A 251 -0.84 13.45 10.73
CA GLY A 251 -1.89 13.98 9.83
C GLY A 251 -1.34 14.98 8.82
N GLU A 252 -0.52 15.92 9.30
CA GLU A 252 0.09 16.95 8.45
C GLU A 252 1.18 16.34 7.56
N LEU A 253 1.98 15.40 8.09
CA LEU A 253 2.99 14.71 7.30
C LEU A 253 2.38 13.89 6.16
N ILE A 254 1.32 13.13 6.42
CA ILE A 254 0.63 12.34 5.39
C ILE A 254 0.02 13.26 4.34
N SER A 255 -0.53 14.41 4.75
CA SER A 255 -1.07 15.41 3.83
C SER A 255 0.03 16.00 2.95
N ALA A 256 1.15 16.40 3.53
CA ALA A 256 2.28 16.94 2.79
C ALA A 256 2.93 15.88 1.87
N TYR A 257 3.01 14.62 2.31
CA TYR A 257 3.46 13.49 1.50
C TYR A 257 2.56 13.29 0.27
N LYS A 258 1.23 13.30 0.44
CA LYS A 258 0.27 13.18 -0.66
C LYS A 258 0.38 14.31 -1.67
N GLU A 259 0.71 15.52 -1.22
CA GLU A 259 0.97 16.65 -2.11
C GLU A 259 2.33 16.54 -2.80
N GLN A 260 3.35 15.96 -2.15
CA GLN A 260 4.65 15.71 -2.77
C GLN A 260 4.54 14.69 -3.90
N VAL A 261 3.79 13.59 -3.71
CA VAL A 261 3.62 12.57 -4.75
C VAL A 261 2.74 13.04 -5.91
N LYS A 262 1.82 14.00 -5.70
CA LYS A 262 1.02 14.59 -6.79
C LYS A 262 1.83 15.38 -7.83
N ARG A 263 3.08 15.72 -7.51
CA ARG A 263 3.93 16.53 -8.38
C ARG A 263 4.40 15.73 -9.59
N SER A 264 4.56 16.44 -10.71
CA SER A 264 4.98 15.90 -12.01
C SER A 264 6.35 15.19 -11.97
N ASP A 265 7.17 15.50 -10.98
CA ASP A 265 8.46 14.86 -10.70
C ASP A 265 8.58 14.70 -9.18
N PHE A 266 8.11 13.57 -8.66
CA PHE A 266 8.16 13.29 -7.23
C PHE A 266 9.60 13.05 -6.74
N SER A 267 10.55 12.82 -7.67
CA SER A 267 11.98 12.54 -7.42
C SER A 267 12.92 13.76 -7.47
N ASP A 268 12.39 14.96 -7.72
CA ASP A 268 13.17 16.22 -7.78
C ASP A 268 13.79 16.58 -6.41
N LEU A 269 15.13 16.54 -6.32
CA LEU A 269 15.92 16.82 -5.11
C LEU A 269 15.67 18.20 -4.50
N ILE A 270 15.60 19.24 -5.31
CA ILE A 270 15.41 20.60 -4.79
C ILE A 270 14.06 20.66 -4.07
N ARG A 271 13.07 19.94 -4.61
CA ARG A 271 11.72 19.93 -4.07
C ARG A 271 11.54 18.98 -2.90
N ILE A 272 12.31 17.90 -2.83
CA ILE A 272 12.38 17.03 -1.65
C ILE A 272 13.03 17.77 -0.49
N ASN A 273 14.04 18.61 -0.75
CA ASN A 273 14.58 19.50 0.27
C ASN A 273 13.50 20.49 0.74
N ASN A 274 12.73 21.09 -0.17
CA ASN A 274 11.58 21.92 0.24
C ASN A 274 10.50 21.13 1.01
N PHE A 275 10.31 19.84 0.70
CA PHE A 275 9.41 18.97 1.45
C PHE A 275 9.95 18.67 2.85
N LYS A 276 11.25 18.37 2.98
CA LYS A 276 11.95 18.26 4.27
C LYS A 276 11.83 19.55 5.07
N GLU A 277 12.04 20.71 4.46
CA GLU A 277 11.89 22.03 5.09
C GLU A 277 10.45 22.30 5.53
N ARG A 278 9.46 21.96 4.70
CA ARG A 278 8.05 22.10 5.06
C ARG A 278 7.70 21.20 6.24
N LEU A 279 8.17 19.95 6.26
CA LEU A 279 7.99 19.04 7.39
C LEU A 279 8.68 19.55 8.65
N LEU A 280 9.87 20.13 8.51
CA LEU A 280 10.59 20.78 9.60
C LEU A 280 9.76 21.94 10.17
N SER A 281 9.19 22.78 9.33
CA SER A 281 8.32 23.89 9.75
C SER A 281 7.05 23.42 10.46
N ILE A 282 6.38 22.39 9.92
CA ILE A 282 5.18 21.78 10.53
C ILE A 282 5.50 21.29 11.95
N MET A 283 6.62 20.60 12.10
CA MET A 283 7.05 20.00 13.36
C MET A 283 7.51 21.04 14.38
N LEU A 284 8.23 22.07 13.94
CA LEU A 284 8.61 23.19 14.79
C LEU A 284 7.39 23.99 15.26
N THR A 285 6.34 24.07 14.44
CA THR A 285 5.06 24.72 14.80
C THR A 285 4.26 23.86 15.80
N ALA A 286 4.39 22.54 15.73
CA ALA A 286 3.75 21.61 16.66
C ALA A 286 4.53 21.42 17.97
N ALA A 287 5.77 21.91 18.07
CA ALA A 287 6.66 21.67 19.19
C ALA A 287 7.20 22.98 19.77
N ASP A 288 6.59 23.43 20.87
CA ASP A 288 7.13 24.48 21.75
C ASP A 288 8.39 24.02 22.54
N THR A 289 9.06 22.93 22.14
CA THR A 289 10.19 22.33 22.88
C THR A 289 11.28 21.84 21.92
N ILE A 290 12.27 22.70 21.68
CA ILE A 290 13.24 22.60 20.56
C ILE A 290 14.53 21.89 20.99
N ASN A 291 14.88 20.80 20.28
CA ASN A 291 16.22 20.47 19.77
C ASN A 291 16.33 19.04 19.16
N PRO A 292 15.67 17.97 19.64
CA PRO A 292 15.84 16.63 19.04
C PRO A 292 15.05 16.41 17.72
N ILE A 293 14.19 17.34 17.32
CA ILE A 293 13.23 17.16 16.21
C ILE A 293 13.85 17.47 14.83
N THR A 294 14.81 18.39 14.76
CA THR A 294 15.45 18.81 13.51
C THR A 294 16.20 17.66 12.84
N ASP A 295 16.94 16.88 13.62
CA ASP A 295 17.71 15.73 13.15
C ASP A 295 16.82 14.56 12.73
N ALA A 296 15.69 14.37 13.43
CA ALA A 296 14.72 13.34 13.09
C ALA A 296 14.18 13.49 11.66
N ILE A 297 13.94 14.72 11.20
CA ILE A 297 13.35 14.98 9.88
C ILE A 297 14.39 14.91 8.76
N LYS A 298 15.60 15.40 9.01
CA LYS A 298 16.71 15.29 8.05
C LYS A 298 16.94 13.82 7.65
N ASN A 299 16.78 12.94 8.63
CA ASN A 299 16.95 11.49 8.53
C ASN A 299 15.64 10.73 8.28
N ALA A 300 14.49 11.40 8.13
CA ALA A 300 13.22 10.73 7.88
C ALA A 300 12.97 10.46 6.41
N ILE A 301 13.45 11.31 5.49
CA ILE A 301 13.15 11.18 4.06
C ILE A 301 14.39 10.84 3.27
N HIS A 302 14.31 9.73 2.55
CA HIS A 302 15.34 9.19 1.70
C HIS A 302 14.81 9.09 0.28
N MET A 303 15.41 9.84 -0.62
CA MET A 303 15.16 9.71 -2.05
C MET A 303 16.34 8.98 -2.65
N VAL A 304 16.05 7.90 -3.36
CA VAL A 304 17.08 7.10 -4.00
C VAL A 304 17.01 7.34 -5.49
N LYS A 305 18.15 7.64 -6.10
CA LYS A 305 18.23 8.00 -7.53
C LYS A 305 18.61 6.82 -8.39
N GLY A 306 18.05 6.76 -9.60
CA GLY A 306 18.61 5.92 -10.65
C GLY A 306 19.84 6.61 -11.20
N ASP A 307 20.92 5.85 -11.41
CA ASP A 307 22.05 6.36 -12.20
C ASP A 307 21.50 6.72 -13.58
N SER A 308 21.51 8.02 -13.89
CA SER A 308 21.26 8.48 -15.24
C SER A 308 22.46 8.01 -16.04
N ALA A 309 22.32 6.88 -16.74
CA ALA A 309 23.31 6.45 -17.70
C ALA A 309 23.50 7.59 -18.70
N VAL A 310 24.60 8.33 -18.53
CA VAL A 310 25.09 9.28 -19.51
C VAL A 310 25.42 8.43 -20.74
N LYS A 311 24.52 8.46 -21.72
CA LYS A 311 24.82 8.08 -23.10
C LYS A 311 25.14 9.34 -23.88
#